data_AF-A0A4U7MT86-F1
#
_entry.id   AF-A0A4U7MT86-F1
#
_cell.length_a   1.000
_cell.length_b   1.000
_cell.length_c   1.000
_cell.angle_alpha   90.00
_cell.angle_beta   90.00
_cell.angle_gamma   90.00
#
_symmetry.space_group_name_H-M   'P 1'
#
loop_
_entity.id
_entity.type
_entity.pdbx_description
1 polymer ?
#
loop_
_entity_poly.entity_id
_entity_poly.type
_entity_poly.pdbx_seq_one_letter_code
_entity_poly.pdbx_strand_id
1 'polypeptide(L)'
;MTFPFRTDTARDQARQDWIDDRLREARIVVADVAHHSDHLIRLACKTLIQHAPGRDEREDARILLIIVDGKSPERTTRSCPKQERG
;
A
#
# COMPACT_ATOMS: atom_id res chain seq x y z
N MET A 1 -18.59 24.77 45.81
CA MET A 1 -18.08 25.64 44.72
C MET A 1 -17.71 24.73 43.56
N THR A 2 -18.48 24.76 42.49
CA THR A 2 -18.24 23.95 41.29
C THR A 2 -17.46 24.79 40.31
N PHE A 3 -16.19 24.46 40.09
CA PHE A 3 -15.40 25.11 39.04
C PHE A 3 -15.94 24.64 37.69
N PRO A 4 -16.21 25.55 36.73
CA PRO A 4 -16.59 25.12 35.40
C PRO A 4 -15.34 24.50 34.78
N PHE A 5 -15.30 23.18 34.66
CA PHE A 5 -14.34 22.53 33.77
C PHE A 5 -14.56 23.19 32.40
N ARG A 6 -13.60 24.02 31.98
CA ARG A 6 -13.57 24.57 30.62
C ARG A 6 -13.74 23.38 29.70
N THR A 7 -14.77 23.44 28.87
CA THR A 7 -15.15 22.41 27.90
C THR A 7 -13.95 22.10 27.01
N ASP A 8 -13.22 21.05 27.39
CA ASP A 8 -12.07 20.49 26.68
C ASP A 8 -12.52 19.80 25.37
N THR A 9 -13.83 19.62 25.21
CA THR A 9 -14.47 18.97 24.07
C THR A 9 -14.02 19.50 22.71
N ALA A 10 -13.82 20.82 22.55
CA ALA A 10 -13.37 21.38 21.28
C ALA A 10 -11.90 21.09 20.99
N ARG A 11 -11.05 21.07 22.02
CA ARG A 11 -9.63 20.73 21.90
C ARG A 11 -9.45 19.22 21.72
N ASP A 12 -10.21 18.42 22.45
CA ASP A 12 -10.26 16.97 22.32
C ASP A 12 -10.74 16.57 20.93
N GLN A 13 -11.76 17.24 20.39
CA GLN A 13 -12.23 17.02 19.03
C GLN A 13 -11.13 17.37 18.01
N ALA A 14 -10.51 18.55 18.12
CA ALA A 14 -9.40 18.93 17.23
C ALA A 14 -8.21 17.96 17.32
N ARG A 15 -7.94 17.41 18.50
CA ARG A 15 -6.92 16.38 18.72
C ARG A 15 -7.30 15.07 18.03
N GLN A 16 -8.57 14.67 18.14
CA GLN A 16 -9.07 13.44 17.53
C GLN A 16 -9.03 13.54 16.00
N ASP A 17 -9.47 14.68 15.44
CA ASP A 17 -9.42 14.94 14.00
C ASP A 17 -7.98 14.87 13.47
N TRP A 18 -7.01 15.44 14.20
CA TRP A 18 -5.59 15.35 13.83
C TRP A 18 -5.06 13.91 13.85
N ILE A 19 -5.45 13.10 14.85
CA ILE A 19 -5.07 11.68 14.92
C ILE A 19 -5.65 10.92 13.72
N ASP A 20 -6.91 11.15 13.40
CA ASP A 20 -7.61 10.47 12.31
C ASP A 20 -7.00 10.81 10.94
N ASP A 21 -6.61 12.06 10.72
CA ASP A 21 -5.90 12.49 9.51
C ASP A 21 -4.52 11.84 9.38
N ARG A 22 -3.74 11.79 10.46
CA ARG A 22 -2.42 11.11 10.45
C ARG A 22 -2.55 9.61 10.23
N LEU A 23 -3.56 8.97 10.82
CA LEU A 23 -3.84 7.56 10.58
C LEU A 23 -4.25 7.30 9.12
N ARG A 24 -5.04 8.20 8.52
CA ARG A 24 -5.40 8.13 7.11
C ARG A 24 -4.16 8.23 6.22
N GLU A 25 -3.31 9.21 6.45
CA GLU A 25 -2.05 9.38 5.70
C GLU A 25 -1.13 8.17 5.84
N ALA A 26 -0.91 7.67 7.06
CA ALA A 26 -0.10 6.49 7.30
C ALA A 26 -0.63 5.26 6.55
N ARG A 27 -1.95 5.06 6.53
CA ARG A 27 -2.58 3.96 5.78
C ARG A 27 -2.37 4.10 4.27
N ILE A 28 -2.43 5.32 3.73
CA ILE A 28 -2.17 5.58 2.31
C ILE A 28 -0.71 5.25 1.99
N VAL A 29 0.26 5.71 2.79
CA VAL A 29 1.68 5.42 2.59
C VAL A 29 1.95 3.92 2.67
N VAL A 30 1.38 3.22 3.64
CA VAL A 30 1.52 1.75 3.76
C VAL A 30 0.92 1.05 2.55
N ALA A 31 -0.24 1.48 2.07
CA ALA A 31 -0.86 0.93 0.86
C ALA A 31 0.01 1.19 -0.38
N ASP A 32 0.62 2.36 -0.48
CA ASP A 32 1.50 2.76 -1.57
C ASP A 32 2.79 1.93 -1.60
N VAL A 33 3.46 1.78 -0.46
CA VAL A 33 4.65 0.93 -0.31
C VAL A 33 4.32 -0.53 -0.57
N ALA A 34 3.19 -1.03 -0.05
CA ALA A 34 2.74 -2.40 -0.32
C ALA A 34 2.47 -2.61 -1.81
N HIS A 35 1.90 -1.61 -2.52
CA HIS A 35 1.62 -1.72 -3.94
C HIS A 35 2.88 -1.63 -4.82
N HIS A 36 3.83 -0.76 -4.48
CA HIS A 36 5.03 -0.51 -5.27
C HIS A 36 6.20 -1.46 -4.96
N SER A 37 6.27 -2.01 -3.74
CA SER A 37 7.34 -2.95 -3.35
C SER A 37 7.32 -4.20 -4.22
N ASP A 38 6.13 -4.73 -4.53
CA ASP A 38 6.01 -5.88 -5.40
C ASP A 38 6.52 -5.60 -6.83
N HIS A 39 6.46 -4.36 -7.31
CA HIS A 39 6.96 -4.02 -8.64
C HIS A 39 8.50 -4.13 -8.72
N LEU A 40 9.21 -3.59 -7.72
CA LEU A 40 10.66 -3.69 -7.65
C LEU A 40 11.11 -5.13 -7.40
N ILE A 41 10.38 -5.87 -6.56
CA ILE A 41 10.65 -7.29 -6.30
C ILE A 41 10.44 -8.11 -7.58
N ARG A 42 9.34 -7.89 -8.32
CA ARG A 42 9.10 -8.50 -9.64
C ARG A 42 10.22 -8.18 -10.63
N LEU A 43 10.69 -6.94 -10.67
CA LEU A 43 11.77 -6.52 -11.54
C LEU A 43 13.07 -7.26 -11.19
N ALA A 44 13.45 -7.29 -9.91
CA ALA A 44 14.64 -8.02 -9.44
C ALA A 44 14.55 -9.52 -9.76
N CYS A 45 13.39 -10.16 -9.53
CA CYS A 45 13.20 -11.58 -9.87
C CYS A 45 13.35 -11.81 -11.38
N LYS A 46 12.78 -10.95 -12.23
CA LYS A 46 12.94 -11.03 -13.70
C LYS A 46 14.40 -10.88 -14.11
N THR A 47 15.13 -9.94 -13.49
CA THR A 47 16.56 -9.74 -13.73
C THR A 47 17.37 -10.98 -13.32
N LEU A 48 17.10 -11.56 -12.16
CA LEU A 48 17.75 -12.80 -11.70
C LEU A 48 17.44 -13.97 -12.64
N ILE A 49 16.19 -14.16 -13.06
CA ILE A 49 15.82 -15.23 -14.02
C ILE A 49 16.61 -15.12 -15.33
N GLN A 50 16.84 -13.89 -15.82
CA GLN A 50 17.53 -13.65 -17.08
C GLN A 50 19.05 -13.71 -16.96
N HIS A 51 19.61 -13.24 -15.84
CA HIS A 51 21.05 -12.94 -15.75
C HIS A 51 21.78 -13.69 -14.64
N ALA A 52 21.10 -14.34 -13.69
CA ALA A 52 21.77 -15.04 -12.61
C ALA A 52 22.64 -16.18 -13.17
N PRO A 53 23.90 -16.35 -12.73
CA PRO A 53 24.78 -17.39 -13.24
C PRO A 53 24.38 -18.79 -12.72
N GLY A 54 23.74 -18.87 -11.55
CA GLY A 54 23.31 -20.11 -10.92
C GLY A 54 21.92 -20.56 -11.36
N ARG A 55 21.75 -21.85 -11.63
CA ARG A 55 20.42 -22.43 -11.92
C ARG A 55 19.51 -22.40 -10.71
N ASP A 56 20.05 -22.63 -9.51
CA ASP A 56 19.29 -22.63 -8.26
C ASP A 56 18.74 -21.24 -7.96
N GLU A 57 19.57 -20.21 -8.09
CA GLU A 57 19.18 -18.81 -7.92
C GLU A 57 18.10 -18.37 -8.91
N ARG A 58 18.13 -18.88 -10.16
CA ARG A 58 17.05 -18.64 -11.14
C ARG A 58 15.76 -19.32 -10.75
N GLU A 59 15.82 -20.51 -10.16
CA GLU A 59 14.63 -21.27 -9.76
C GLU A 59 13.97 -20.63 -8.54
N ASP A 60 14.76 -20.25 -7.55
CA ASP A 60 14.30 -19.51 -6.38
C ASP A 60 13.62 -18.20 -6.78
N ALA A 61 14.19 -17.47 -7.74
CA ALA A 61 13.59 -16.26 -8.28
C ALA A 61 12.26 -16.51 -9.03
N ARG A 62 12.10 -17.67 -9.71
CA ARG A 62 10.82 -18.06 -10.34
C ARG A 62 9.75 -18.35 -9.28
N ILE A 63 10.12 -19.12 -8.25
CA ILE A 63 9.21 -19.47 -7.16
C ILE A 63 8.75 -18.20 -6.43
N LEU A 64 9.69 -17.30 -6.11
CA LEU A 64 9.38 -16.04 -5.46
C LEU A 64 8.46 -15.15 -6.32
N LEU A 65 8.71 -15.09 -7.64
CA LEU A 65 7.86 -14.35 -8.58
C LEU A 65 6.41 -14.85 -8.58
N ILE A 66 6.20 -16.16 -8.57
CA ILE A 66 4.86 -16.77 -8.50
C ILE A 66 4.15 -16.40 -7.19
N ILE A 67 4.87 -16.42 -6.06
CA ILE A 67 4.30 -16.06 -4.75
C ILE A 67 3.87 -14.59 -4.71
N VAL A 68 4.68 -13.69 -5.28
CA VAL A 68 4.39 -12.25 -5.35
C VAL A 68 3.22 -11.96 -6.30
N ASP A 69 3.13 -12.66 -7.43
CA ASP A 69 2.01 -12.57 -8.36
C ASP A 69 0.71 -13.13 -7.76
N GLY A 70 0.76 -14.25 -7.04
CA GLY A 70 -0.39 -14.82 -6.34
C GLY A 70 -0.85 -14.03 -5.11
N LYS A 71 0.06 -13.30 -4.46
CA LYS A 71 -0.26 -12.35 -3.37
C LYS A 71 -0.83 -11.02 -3.86
N SER A 72 -0.81 -10.77 -5.16
CA SER A 72 -1.46 -9.61 -5.76
C SER A 72 -2.90 -10.03 -6.12
N PRO A 73 -3.90 -9.95 -5.21
CA PRO A 73 -5.28 -10.07 -5.67
C PRO A 73 -5.49 -8.91 -6.64
N GLU A 74 -5.86 -9.27 -7.86
CA GLU A 74 -6.27 -8.37 -8.91
C GLU A 74 -6.83 -7.04 -8.38
N ARG A 75 -6.04 -5.96 -8.48
CA ARG A 75 -6.63 -4.64 -8.75
C ARG A 75 -6.78 -4.47 -10.26
N THR A 76 -7.42 -5.46 -10.88
CA THR A 76 -8.21 -5.26 -12.10
C THR A 76 -9.55 -4.62 -11.70
N THR A 77 -9.52 -3.56 -10.88
CA THR A 77 -10.63 -2.61 -10.85
C THR A 77 -10.39 -1.67 -12.01
N ARG A 78 -10.91 -2.10 -13.17
CA ARG A 78 -11.42 -1.27 -14.25
C ARG A 78 -11.38 0.22 -13.89
N SER A 79 -10.41 0.94 -14.44
CA SER A 79 -10.67 2.29 -14.90
C SER A 79 -11.79 2.16 -15.94
N CYS A 80 -13.04 2.23 -15.48
CA CYS A 80 -14.18 2.44 -16.37
C CYS A 80 -13.98 3.83 -16.95
N PRO A 81 -13.73 4.01 -18.26
CA PRO A 81 -13.87 5.32 -18.84
C PRO A 81 -15.37 5.62 -18.83
N LYS A 82 -15.79 6.52 -17.95
CA LYS A 82 -17.12 7.13 -18.06
C LYS A 82 -17.08 7.99 -19.33
N GLN A 83 -17.39 7.38 -20.47
CA GLN A 83 -17.73 8.09 -21.69
C GLN A 83 -19.09 8.74 -21.43
N GLU A 84 -19.08 9.95 -20.87
CA GLU A 84 -20.27 10.78 -20.81
C GLU A 84 -20.53 11.32 -22.21
N ARG A 85 -21.58 10.78 -22.85
CA ARG A 85 -22.26 11.44 -23.95
C ARG A 85 -23.01 12.63 -23.37
N GLY A 86 -22.71 13.82 -23.89
CA GLY A 86 -23.46 15.06 -23.75
C GLY A 86 -23.09 15.96 -24.90
#